data_AF-A0A0F8WVI6-F1
#
_entry.id   AF-A0A0F8WVI6-F1
#
_cell.length_a   1.000
_cell.length_b   1.000
_cell.length_c   1.000
_cell.angle_alpha   90.00
_cell.angle_beta   90.00
_cell.angle_gamma   90.00
#
_symmetry.space_group_name_H-M   'P 1'
#
loop_
_entity.id
_entity.type
_entity.pdbx_description
1 polymer ?
#
loop_
_entity_poly.entity_id
_entity_poly.type
_entity_poly.pdbx_seq_one_letter_code
_entity_poly.pdbx_strand_id
1 'polypeptide(L)'
;MNATRRNGGMMKRLWLALACAAILLFPGLAFTAWADLPHLDYVTQTKTATGTSASATVLWTPASGKRIMLQGCIFGFEGPGRVQLDEGDSGDDVIPSVGVATQGTIVVDANGGLLWVGDVNETLTWTTSQSATQRSIMCWGYEAQ
;
A
#
# COMPACT_ATOMS: atom_id res chain seq x y z
N MET A 1 20.63 33.20 -56.73
CA MET A 1 19.15 33.15 -56.63
C MET A 1 18.77 31.78 -56.12
N ASN A 2 18.19 31.66 -54.91
CA ASN A 2 17.49 30.45 -54.48
C ASN A 2 16.56 30.81 -53.33
N ALA A 3 15.28 30.96 -53.65
CA ALA A 3 14.20 31.09 -52.70
C ALA A 3 13.21 29.97 -52.98
N THR A 4 12.94 29.10 -52.00
CA THR A 4 11.62 28.52 -51.70
C THR A 4 11.74 27.46 -50.59
N ARG A 5 11.51 27.87 -49.34
CA ARG A 5 11.16 26.98 -48.23
C ARG A 5 10.18 27.68 -47.30
N ARG A 6 8.91 27.77 -47.69
CA ARG A 6 7.80 28.14 -46.79
C ARG A 6 6.53 27.48 -47.31
N ASN A 7 6.14 26.34 -46.73
CA ASN A 7 4.74 25.87 -46.80
C ASN A 7 4.35 24.81 -45.73
N GLY A 8 5.27 24.36 -44.86
CA GLY A 8 4.96 23.34 -43.84
C GLY A 8 4.17 23.83 -42.60
N GLY A 9 4.01 25.14 -42.42
CA GLY A 9 3.36 25.71 -41.22
C GLY A 9 1.84 25.77 -41.28
N MET A 10 1.26 25.85 -42.50
CA MET A 10 -0.17 26.08 -42.67
C MET A 10 -1.00 24.81 -42.45
N MET A 11 -0.48 23.64 -42.85
CA MET A 11 -1.14 22.35 -42.59
C MET A 11 -1.22 22.04 -41.09
N LYS A 12 -0.18 22.34 -40.30
CA LYS A 12 -0.20 22.10 -38.84
C LYS A 12 -1.27 22.93 -38.13
N ARG A 13 -1.50 24.17 -38.58
CA ARG A 13 -2.53 25.04 -38.01
C ARG A 13 -3.95 24.59 -38.38
N LEU A 14 -4.13 24.04 -39.58
CA LEU A 14 -5.41 23.49 -40.01
C LEU A 14 -5.78 22.22 -39.23
N TRP A 15 -4.80 21.34 -38.98
CA TRP A 15 -5.00 20.14 -38.16
C TRP A 15 -5.35 20.46 -36.71
N LEU A 16 -4.69 21.45 -36.12
CA LEU A 16 -4.97 21.87 -34.74
C LEU A 16 -6.37 22.49 -34.61
N ALA A 17 -6.79 23.29 -35.60
CA ALA A 17 -8.13 23.89 -35.65
C ALA A 17 -9.23 22.82 -35.81
N LEU A 18 -8.99 21.80 -36.66
CA LEU A 18 -9.90 20.67 -36.82
C LEU A 18 -10.02 19.81 -35.56
N ALA A 19 -8.90 19.58 -34.86
CA ALA A 19 -8.91 18.85 -33.59
C ALA A 19 -9.69 19.60 -32.50
N CYS A 20 -9.50 20.92 -32.38
CA CYS A 20 -10.26 21.73 -31.43
C CYS A 20 -11.75 21.81 -31.78
N ALA A 21 -12.11 21.89 -33.06
CA ALA A 21 -13.50 21.88 -33.50
C ALA A 21 -14.19 20.54 -33.21
N ALA A 22 -13.49 19.41 -33.35
CA ALA A 22 -14.01 18.09 -33.01
C ALA A 22 -14.27 17.96 -31.49
N ILE A 23 -13.41 18.52 -30.64
CA ILE A 23 -13.59 18.52 -29.18
C ILE A 23 -14.84 19.33 -28.77
N LEU A 24 -15.13 20.43 -29.46
CA LEU A 24 -16.28 21.29 -29.17
C LEU A 24 -17.62 20.73 -29.68
N LEU A 25 -17.59 19.96 -30.77
CA LEU A 25 -18.81 19.39 -31.38
C LEU A 25 -19.23 18.05 -30.76
N PHE A 26 -18.31 17.35 -30.08
CA PHE A 26 -18.58 16.06 -29.44
C PHE A 26 -18.21 16.07 -27.95
N PRO A 27 -18.86 16.90 -27.11
CA PRO A 27 -18.58 16.93 -25.68
C PRO A 27 -18.89 15.60 -24.99
N GLY A 28 -19.61 14.67 -25.61
CA GLY A 28 -19.87 13.33 -25.06
C GLY A 28 -18.75 12.30 -25.25
N LEU A 29 -17.78 12.53 -26.14
CA LEU A 29 -16.73 11.56 -26.45
C LEU A 29 -15.42 11.78 -25.68
N ALA A 30 -15.24 12.95 -25.06
CA ALA A 30 -14.02 13.28 -24.30
C ALA A 30 -14.08 12.81 -22.84
N PHE A 31 -15.27 12.55 -22.28
CA PHE A 31 -15.44 12.31 -20.84
C PHE A 31 -15.52 10.83 -20.44
N THR A 32 -15.65 9.90 -21.38
CA THR A 32 -15.75 8.47 -21.04
C THR A 32 -14.40 7.78 -20.92
N ALA A 33 -13.31 8.36 -21.44
CA ALA A 33 -11.97 7.78 -21.32
C ALA A 33 -11.33 7.96 -19.92
N TRP A 34 -11.92 8.81 -19.07
CA TRP A 34 -11.43 9.07 -17.70
C TRP A 34 -12.27 8.37 -16.63
N ALA A 35 -13.40 7.74 -17.01
CA ALA A 35 -14.34 7.16 -16.07
C ALA A 35 -13.94 5.75 -15.58
N ASP A 36 -13.07 5.05 -16.30
CA ASP A 36 -12.61 3.69 -15.97
C ASP A 36 -11.12 3.66 -15.62
N LEU A 37 -10.64 4.64 -14.85
CA LEU A 37 -9.44 4.40 -14.05
C LEU A 37 -9.88 3.48 -12.90
N PRO A 38 -9.33 2.25 -12.79
CA PRO A 38 -9.63 1.37 -11.66
C PRO A 38 -9.21 2.12 -10.39
N HIS A 39 -10.22 2.64 -9.70
CA HIS A 39 -10.06 3.19 -8.37
C HIS A 39 -9.74 1.97 -7.51
N LEU A 40 -8.49 1.87 -7.08
CA LEU A 40 -8.11 0.94 -6.05
C LEU A 40 -8.97 1.26 -4.84
N ASP A 41 -9.96 0.41 -4.54
CA ASP A 41 -10.79 0.58 -3.36
C ASP A 41 -9.95 0.24 -2.13
N TYR A 42 -9.51 1.30 -1.44
CA TYR A 42 -8.78 1.21 -0.18
C TYR A 42 -9.74 1.27 0.99
N VAL A 43 -9.71 0.24 1.84
CA VAL A 43 -10.45 0.24 3.11
C VAL A 43 -9.44 0.30 4.25
N THR A 44 -9.46 1.38 5.03
CA THR A 44 -8.63 1.46 6.24
C THR A 44 -9.07 0.41 7.24
N GLN A 45 -8.11 -0.30 7.81
CA GLN A 45 -8.33 -1.37 8.77
C GLN A 45 -7.40 -1.19 9.96
N THR A 46 -7.85 -1.73 11.10
CA THR A 46 -7.05 -1.84 12.31
C THR A 46 -7.26 -3.23 12.87
N LYS A 47 -6.16 -3.96 13.07
CA LYS A 47 -6.18 -5.34 13.55
C LYS A 47 -5.41 -5.45 14.84
N THR A 48 -5.96 -6.21 15.77
CA THR A 48 -5.33 -6.50 17.06
C THR A 48 -5.22 -8.00 17.24
N ALA A 49 -4.09 -8.44 17.79
CA ALA A 49 -3.88 -9.82 18.15
C ALA A 49 -3.20 -9.91 19.51
N THR A 50 -3.52 -10.96 20.26
CA THR A 50 -2.86 -11.28 21.53
C THR A 50 -2.28 -12.67 21.47
N GLY A 51 -1.11 -12.85 22.10
CA GLY A 51 -0.37 -14.10 22.11
C GLY A 51 0.23 -14.39 23.46
N THR A 52 0.37 -15.67 23.80
CA THR A 52 0.89 -16.15 25.09
C THR A 52 2.14 -17.04 24.95
N SER A 53 2.57 -17.34 23.73
CA SER A 53 3.78 -18.14 23.43
C SER A 53 4.64 -17.49 22.35
N ALA A 54 5.88 -17.96 22.17
CA ALA A 54 6.82 -17.53 21.12
C ALA A 54 6.40 -17.99 19.69
N SER A 55 5.16 -18.43 19.53
CA SER A 55 4.65 -19.05 18.31
C SER A 55 4.08 -18.00 17.36
N ALA A 56 4.23 -18.25 16.06
CA ALA A 56 3.62 -17.44 15.00
C ALA A 56 2.11 -17.37 15.22
N THR A 57 1.56 -16.16 15.23
CA THR A 57 0.13 -15.90 15.36
C THR A 57 -0.33 -15.06 14.18
N VAL A 58 -1.46 -15.43 13.57
CA VAL A 58 -2.04 -14.64 12.48
C VAL A 58 -2.56 -13.32 13.03
N LEU A 59 -2.05 -12.21 12.48
CA LEU A 59 -2.46 -10.85 12.83
C LEU A 59 -3.57 -10.36 11.90
N TRP A 60 -3.39 -10.56 10.59
CA TRP A 60 -4.27 -9.99 9.58
C TRP A 60 -4.41 -10.94 8.39
N THR A 61 -5.63 -11.43 8.19
CA THR A 61 -6.04 -12.07 6.93
C THR A 61 -6.84 -11.07 6.12
N PRO A 62 -6.42 -10.72 4.89
CA PRO A 62 -7.15 -9.77 4.07
C PRO A 62 -8.46 -10.39 3.58
N ALA A 63 -9.43 -9.56 3.18
CA ALA A 63 -10.57 -10.07 2.44
C ALA A 63 -10.13 -10.71 1.11
N SER A 64 -10.91 -11.67 0.61
CA SER A 64 -10.56 -12.38 -0.62
C SER A 64 -10.41 -11.39 -1.81
N GLY A 65 -9.31 -11.52 -2.53
CA GLY A 65 -8.95 -10.62 -3.63
C GLY A 65 -8.38 -9.27 -3.18
N LYS A 66 -7.98 -9.13 -1.90
CA LYS A 66 -7.34 -7.92 -1.37
C LYS A 66 -5.90 -8.17 -0.94
N ARG A 67 -5.11 -7.11 -0.98
CA ARG A 67 -3.73 -6.99 -0.50
C ARG A 67 -3.70 -6.19 0.79
N ILE A 68 -2.79 -6.52 1.71
CA ILE A 68 -2.54 -5.71 2.90
C ILE A 68 -1.52 -4.63 2.58
N MET A 69 -1.82 -3.40 2.96
CA MET A 69 -0.89 -2.28 2.94
C MET A 69 -0.69 -1.79 4.37
N LEU A 70 0.40 -2.23 5.00
CA LEU A 70 0.70 -1.95 6.40
C LEU A 70 1.32 -0.57 6.55
N GLN A 71 0.82 0.26 7.48
CA GLN A 71 1.33 1.60 7.72
C GLN A 71 2.01 1.75 9.09
N GLY A 72 1.57 0.98 10.09
CA GLY A 72 2.16 1.05 11.41
C GLY A 72 1.70 -0.06 12.35
N CYS A 73 2.49 -0.28 13.39
CA CYS A 73 2.22 -1.24 14.46
C CYS A 73 2.64 -0.70 15.83
N ILE A 74 1.90 -1.09 16.87
CA ILE A 74 2.21 -0.88 18.27
C ILE A 74 2.29 -2.24 18.95
N PHE A 75 3.32 -2.45 19.75
CA PHE A 75 3.56 -3.69 20.48
C PHE A 75 3.52 -3.45 21.99
N GLY A 76 2.70 -4.23 22.70
CA GLY A 76 2.57 -4.22 24.15
C GLY A 76 3.02 -5.54 24.76
N PHE A 77 3.98 -5.48 25.69
CA PHE A 77 4.56 -6.66 26.34
C PHE A 77 5.35 -6.31 27.60
N GLU A 78 5.62 -7.33 28.39
CA GLU A 78 6.37 -7.27 29.65
C GLU A 78 7.77 -7.87 29.45
N GLY A 79 8.82 -7.04 29.56
CA GLY A 79 10.23 -7.46 29.52
C GLY A 79 10.96 -7.24 28.17
N PRO A 80 12.29 -7.50 28.11
CA PRO A 80 13.12 -7.25 26.93
C PRO A 80 13.03 -8.37 25.87
N GLY A 81 12.69 -8.04 24.62
CA GLY A 81 12.46 -9.06 23.58
C GLY A 81 12.61 -8.54 22.16
N ARG A 82 12.45 -9.46 21.20
CA ARG A 82 12.29 -9.13 19.77
C ARG A 82 10.88 -9.48 19.30
N VAL A 83 10.33 -8.61 18.47
CA VAL A 83 9.12 -8.87 17.69
C VAL A 83 9.48 -8.85 16.21
N GLN A 84 8.93 -9.81 15.49
CA GLN A 84 9.12 -9.96 14.06
C GLN A 84 7.74 -10.07 13.42
N LEU A 85 7.57 -9.36 12.32
CA LEU A 85 6.41 -9.44 11.46
C LEU A 85 6.81 -10.28 10.27
N ASP A 86 6.00 -11.28 9.96
CA ASP A 86 6.31 -12.27 8.95
C ASP A 86 5.19 -12.31 7.92
N GLU A 87 5.57 -12.29 6.66
CA GLU A 87 4.73 -12.67 5.55
C GLU A 87 4.34 -14.15 5.71
N GLY A 88 3.06 -14.44 5.88
CA GLY A 88 2.60 -15.68 6.52
C GLY A 88 3.14 -16.97 5.90
N ASP A 89 3.21 -17.07 4.58
CA ASP A 89 3.62 -18.29 3.86
C ASP A 89 5.08 -18.25 3.35
N SER A 90 5.63 -17.07 3.08
CA SER A 90 7.03 -16.91 2.65
C SER A 90 8.01 -16.94 3.82
N GLY A 91 7.56 -16.61 5.03
CA GLY A 91 8.41 -16.51 6.21
C GLY A 91 9.45 -15.37 6.12
N ASP A 92 9.26 -14.46 5.15
CA ASP A 92 10.11 -13.29 4.96
C ASP A 92 9.71 -12.17 5.93
N ASP A 93 10.71 -11.47 6.46
CA ASP A 93 10.54 -10.40 7.44
C ASP A 93 9.93 -9.13 6.82
N VAL A 94 8.81 -8.68 7.37
CA VAL A 94 8.19 -7.39 7.07
C VAL A 94 8.86 -6.26 7.86
N ILE A 95 9.89 -5.59 7.27
CA ILE A 95 10.64 -4.44 7.84
C ILE A 95 11.29 -4.75 9.23
N PRO A 96 12.49 -4.23 9.60
CA PRO A 96 13.39 -5.01 10.44
C PRO A 96 12.82 -5.32 11.82
N SER A 97 13.14 -6.53 12.29
CA SER A 97 12.79 -7.00 13.62
C SER A 97 13.09 -5.97 14.70
N VAL A 98 12.09 -5.70 15.54
CA VAL A 98 12.10 -4.62 16.50
C VAL A 98 12.56 -5.17 17.84
N GLY A 99 13.72 -4.69 18.31
CA GLY A 99 14.18 -4.94 19.67
C GLY A 99 13.54 -3.96 20.64
N VAL A 100 12.99 -4.44 21.75
CA VAL A 100 12.29 -3.60 22.72
C VAL A 100 12.83 -3.87 24.10
N ALA A 101 13.14 -2.79 24.82
CA ALA A 101 13.87 -2.86 26.08
C ALA A 101 12.95 -3.06 27.30
N THR A 102 11.75 -2.47 27.31
CA THR A 102 10.65 -2.69 28.26
C THR A 102 9.56 -1.67 27.97
N GLN A 103 8.30 -2.11 27.83
CA GLN A 103 7.11 -1.32 27.48
C GLN A 103 7.09 -0.75 26.05
N GLY A 104 5.93 -0.91 25.41
CA GLY A 104 5.44 -0.15 24.25
C GLY A 104 6.47 0.26 23.19
N THR A 105 6.53 -0.42 22.04
CA THR A 105 7.23 0.13 20.86
C THR A 105 6.24 0.43 19.74
N ILE A 106 6.44 1.58 19.09
CA ILE A 106 5.68 2.01 17.93
C ILE A 106 6.62 1.96 16.73
N VAL A 107 6.22 1.27 15.68
CA VAL A 107 6.89 1.31 14.39
C VAL A 107 5.97 1.96 13.38
N VAL A 108 6.48 3.04 12.79
CA VAL A 108 5.87 3.77 11.68
C VAL A 108 6.97 4.07 10.68
N ASP A 109 6.63 4.10 9.40
CA ASP A 109 7.57 4.56 8.39
C ASP A 109 7.94 6.03 8.68
N ALA A 110 9.23 6.36 8.60
CA ALA A 110 9.75 7.68 8.95
C ALA A 110 9.18 8.80 8.07
N ASN A 111 8.65 8.48 6.89
CA ASN A 111 8.06 9.41 5.94
C ASN A 111 6.54 9.30 5.86
N GLY A 112 5.91 8.55 6.77
CA GLY A 112 4.48 8.25 6.73
C GLY A 112 4.06 7.33 5.59
N GLY A 113 5.03 6.66 4.94
CA GLY A 113 4.80 5.65 3.90
C GLY A 113 4.28 4.33 4.45
N LEU A 114 4.16 3.35 3.55
CA LEU A 114 3.80 1.99 3.93
C LEU A 114 5.03 1.27 4.47
N LEU A 115 4.87 0.60 5.61
CA LEU A 115 5.85 -0.36 6.11
C LEU A 115 5.94 -1.58 5.19
N TRP A 116 4.81 -2.00 4.62
CA TRP A 116 4.80 -3.19 3.78
C TRP A 116 3.57 -3.25 2.89
N VAL A 117 3.72 -3.90 1.73
CA VAL A 117 2.65 -4.18 0.79
C VAL A 117 2.71 -5.66 0.47
N GLY A 118 1.74 -6.41 1.00
CA GLY A 118 1.62 -7.84 0.75
C GLY A 118 1.00 -8.15 -0.61
N ASP A 119 1.14 -9.39 -1.02
CA ASP A 119 0.45 -9.98 -2.14
C ASP A 119 -1.06 -10.18 -1.89
N VAL A 120 -1.79 -10.47 -2.98
CA VAL A 120 -3.24 -10.67 -2.91
C VAL A 120 -3.52 -11.94 -2.10
N ASN A 121 -4.40 -11.82 -1.12
CA ASN A 121 -4.74 -12.85 -0.14
C ASN A 121 -3.63 -13.20 0.86
N GLU A 122 -2.52 -12.47 0.87
CA GLU A 122 -1.41 -12.76 1.77
C GLU A 122 -1.74 -12.40 3.21
N THR A 123 -1.49 -13.32 4.14
CA THR A 123 -1.72 -13.08 5.56
C THR A 123 -0.49 -12.50 6.23
N LEU A 124 -0.69 -11.49 7.06
CA LEU A 124 0.36 -10.99 7.95
C LEU A 124 0.32 -11.77 9.27
N THR A 125 1.47 -12.29 9.65
CA THR A 125 1.67 -12.99 10.93
C THR A 125 2.70 -12.24 11.77
N TRP A 126 2.74 -12.56 13.05
CA TRP A 126 3.75 -12.01 13.95
C TRP A 126 4.30 -13.09 14.87
N THR A 127 5.60 -13.00 15.14
CA THR A 127 6.36 -13.87 16.02
C THR A 127 7.15 -13.04 17.04
N THR A 128 7.58 -13.69 18.11
CA THR A 128 8.34 -13.00 19.16
C THR A 128 9.20 -14.00 19.93
N SER A 129 10.42 -13.56 20.27
CA SER A 129 11.44 -14.43 20.87
C SER A 129 11.29 -14.67 22.37
N GLN A 130 10.35 -14.01 23.04
CA GLN A 130 10.18 -14.14 24.49
C GLN A 130 9.22 -15.26 24.88
N SER A 131 9.24 -15.67 26.15
CA SER A 131 8.14 -16.38 26.82
C SER A 131 7.54 -15.45 27.87
N ALA A 132 6.48 -14.72 27.53
CA ALA A 132 5.77 -13.82 28.45
C ALA A 132 4.31 -14.24 28.56
N THR A 133 3.70 -13.97 29.72
CA THR A 133 2.33 -14.37 30.08
C THR A 133 1.26 -13.75 29.18
N GLN A 134 1.48 -12.54 28.66
CA GLN A 134 0.56 -11.88 27.75
C GLN A 134 1.27 -10.87 26.86
N ARG A 135 0.92 -10.86 25.57
CA ARG A 135 1.43 -9.93 24.57
C ARG A 135 0.30 -9.44 23.70
N SER A 136 0.38 -8.19 23.27
CA SER A 136 -0.61 -7.56 22.40
C SER A 136 0.09 -6.82 21.27
N ILE A 137 -0.43 -6.96 20.07
CA ILE A 137 -0.01 -6.18 18.91
C ILE A 137 -1.25 -5.51 18.32
N MET A 138 -1.09 -4.28 17.85
CA MET A 138 -2.09 -3.53 17.12
C MET A 138 -1.45 -2.94 15.89
N CYS A 139 -1.95 -3.28 14.71
CA CYS A 139 -1.45 -2.74 13.45
C CYS A 139 -2.58 -2.09 12.65
N TRP A 140 -2.22 -1.08 11.85
CA TRP A 140 -3.16 -0.36 10.99
C TRP A 140 -2.59 -0.16 9.59
N GLY A 141 -3.51 -0.01 8.64
CA GLY A 141 -3.19 0.07 7.22
C GLY A 141 -4.44 0.04 6.37
N TYR A 142 -4.32 -0.47 5.15
CA TYR A 142 -5.40 -0.55 4.17
C TYR A 142 -5.52 -1.95 3.58
N GLU A 143 -6.72 -2.33 3.17
CA GLU A 143 -6.94 -3.41 2.21
C GLU A 143 -7.21 -2.80 0.84
N ALA A 144 -6.38 -3.15 -0.14
CA ALA A 144 -6.47 -2.65 -1.52
C ALA A 144 -6.69 -3.81 -2.50
N GLN A 145 -7.32 -3.54 -3.65
CA GLN A 145 -7.56 -4.54 -4.71
C GLN A 145 -6.37 -4.70 -5.67
#